data_AF-A0A966B2X1-F1
#
_entry.id   AF-A0A966B2X1-F1
#
_cell.length_a   1.000
_cell.length_b   1.000
_cell.length_c   1.000
_cell.angle_alpha   90.00
_cell.angle_beta   90.00
_cell.angle_gamma   90.00
#
_symmetry.space_group_name_H-M   'P 1'
#
loop_
_entity.id
_entity.type
_entity.pdbx_description
1 polymer ?
#
loop_
_entity_poly.entity_id
_entity_poly.type
_entity_poly.pdbx_seq_one_letter_code
_entity_poly.pdbx_strand_id
1 'polypeptide(L)'
;MIFAYIDTRPFLFVLGIPIVILLTFLGCAIVKSRVRRWKASAGTLILYVLLFAFFLYGPFIGQTKTREYMMSWEIKPPHLHGEANQGTQIKVPEVIFSFIEFPEHFIGYHSIELADHLKKNGKDEVKALIEITSDYGKVRGYSVLEIVGAKSWPNEGIFGGSSGSPQRFPWD
;
A
#
# COMPACT_ATOMS: atom_id res chain seq x y z
N MET A 1 -13.08 -6.32 2.68
CA MET A 1 -13.67 -5.04 3.13
C MET A 1 -12.89 -3.92 2.44
N ILE A 2 -13.46 -3.28 1.42
CA ILE A 2 -12.81 -2.17 0.70
C ILE A 2 -13.02 -0.93 1.55
N PHE A 3 -12.09 -0.63 2.47
CA PHE A 3 -11.93 0.76 2.86
C PHE A 3 -11.39 1.46 1.62
N ALA A 4 -12.27 2.19 0.92
CA ALA A 4 -11.82 3.14 -0.09
C ALA A 4 -10.79 4.03 0.60
N TYR A 5 -9.54 3.97 0.13
CA TYR A 5 -8.48 4.85 0.61
C TYR A 5 -8.91 6.28 0.27
N ILE A 6 -9.53 6.96 1.23
CA ILE A 6 -9.84 8.39 1.09
C ILE A 6 -8.53 9.10 1.30
N ASP A 7 -8.00 9.69 0.24
CA ASP A 7 -6.85 10.57 0.35
C ASP A 7 -7.26 11.78 1.22
N THR A 8 -6.78 11.81 2.46
CA THR A 8 -7.12 12.86 3.43
C THR A 8 -6.28 14.12 3.24
N ARG A 9 -5.19 14.05 2.45
CA ARG A 9 -4.25 15.16 2.24
C ARG A 9 -4.94 16.44 1.73
N PRO A 10 -5.86 16.40 0.74
CA PRO A 10 -6.55 17.60 0.30
C PRO A 10 -7.38 18.28 1.40
N PHE A 11 -8.01 17.49 2.29
CA PHE A 11 -8.79 18.04 3.40
C PHE A 11 -7.89 18.70 4.45
N LEU A 12 -6.76 18.05 4.79
CA LEU A 12 -5.75 18.64 5.68
C LEU A 12 -5.19 19.94 5.11
N PHE A 13 -4.96 19.99 3.80
CA PHE A 13 -4.46 21.18 3.12
C PHE A 13 -5.41 22.36 3.30
N VAL A 14 -6.69 22.17 2.94
CA VAL A 14 -7.72 23.21 2.96
C VAL A 14 -7.99 23.69 4.38
N LEU A 15 -8.09 22.77 5.36
CA LEU A 15 -8.29 23.13 6.76
C LEU A 15 -7.09 23.86 7.37
N GLY A 16 -5.87 23.59 6.90
CA GLY A 16 -4.66 24.25 7.38
C GLY A 16 -4.55 25.73 6.98
N ILE A 17 -5.11 26.12 5.83
CA ILE A 17 -5.05 27.52 5.33
C ILE A 17 -5.62 28.54 6.34
N PRO A 18 -6.87 28.43 6.82
CA PRO A 18 -7.43 29.39 7.78
C PRO A 18 -6.66 29.38 9.11
N ILE A 19 -6.15 28.22 9.54
CA ILE A 19 -5.36 28.09 10.76
C ILE A 19 -4.04 28.86 10.63
N VAL A 20 -3.30 28.69 9.53
CA VAL A 20 -2.04 29.39 9.28
C VAL A 20 -2.25 30.90 9.19
N ILE A 21 -3.32 31.34 8.52
CA ILE A 21 -3.67 32.78 8.43
C ILE A 21 -3.97 33.34 9.83
N LEU A 22 -4.78 32.64 10.62
CA LEU A 22 -5.17 33.06 11.97
C LEU A 22 -3.96 33.12 12.91
N LEU A 23 -3.11 32.08 12.93
CA LEU A 23 -1.89 32.05 13.73
C LEU A 23 -0.92 33.17 13.33
N THR A 24 -0.79 33.46 12.03
CA THR A 24 0.07 34.55 11.56
C THR A 24 -0.44 35.91 12.01
N PHE A 25 -1.76 36.12 11.95
CA PHE A 25 -2.38 37.35 12.41
C PHE A 25 -2.22 37.54 13.92
N LEU A 26 -2.42 36.46 14.70
CA LEU A 26 -2.24 36.43 16.15
C LEU A 26 -0.78 36.74 16.53
N GLY A 27 0.18 36.08 15.88
CA GLY A 27 1.62 36.31 16.11
C GLY A 27 2.04 37.73 15.76
N CYS A 28 1.56 38.29 14.65
CA CYS A 28 1.82 39.69 14.29
C CYS A 28 1.23 40.68 15.31
N ALA A 29 0.07 40.37 15.88
CA ALA A 29 -0.58 41.20 16.91
C ALA A 29 0.21 41.19 18.23
N ILE A 30 0.68 40.01 18.67
CA ILE A 30 1.46 39.82 19.90
C ILE A 30 2.82 40.52 19.81
N VAL A 31 3.53 40.34 18.69
CA VAL A 31 4.88 40.87 18.48
C VAL A 31 4.86 42.38 18.18
N LYS A 32 3.68 43.00 18.07
CA LYS A 32 3.50 44.40 17.62
C LYS A 32 4.33 44.70 16.36
N SER A 33 4.40 43.72 15.47
CA SER A 33 5.28 43.77 14.31
C SER A 33 4.88 44.93 13.40
N ARG A 34 5.89 45.73 12.99
CA ARG A 34 5.73 46.83 12.03
C ARG A 34 5.55 46.34 10.59
N VAL A 35 5.73 45.04 10.35
CA VAL A 35 5.50 44.42 9.05
C VAL A 35 4.01 44.49 8.73
N ARG A 36 3.68 44.94 7.51
CA ARG A 36 2.30 45.04 7.06
C ARG A 36 1.68 43.63 7.07
N ARG A 37 0.68 43.40 7.92
CA ARG A 37 0.13 42.06 8.27
C ARG A 37 -0.14 41.16 7.06
N TRP A 38 -0.63 41.70 5.94
CA TRP A 38 -0.87 40.92 4.72
C TRP A 38 0.40 40.36 4.08
N LYS A 39 1.55 41.06 4.16
CA LYS A 39 2.84 40.55 3.66
C LYS A 39 3.32 39.36 4.49
N ALA A 40 3.14 39.43 5.81
CA ALA A 40 3.45 38.32 6.71
C ALA A 40 2.56 37.12 6.40
N SER A 41 1.24 37.31 6.28
CA SER A 41 0.29 36.26 5.92
C SER A 41 0.59 35.63 4.55
N ALA A 42 0.98 36.43 3.56
CA ALA A 42 1.37 35.90 2.24
C ALA A 42 2.63 35.04 2.32
N GLY A 43 3.67 35.50 3.04
CA GLY A 43 4.92 34.76 3.21
C GLY A 43 4.72 33.44 3.96
N THR A 44 3.94 33.44 5.04
CA THR A 44 3.62 32.22 5.79
C THR A 44 2.77 31.26 4.99
N LEU A 45 1.84 31.75 4.17
CA LEU A 45 1.04 30.91 3.28
C LEU A 45 1.92 30.24 2.22
N ILE A 46 2.83 30.98 1.59
CA ILE A 46 3.78 30.42 0.62
C ILE A 46 4.64 29.34 1.29
N LEU A 47 5.20 29.63 2.47
CA LEU A 47 5.98 28.66 3.23
C LEU A 47 5.15 27.41 3.57
N TYR A 48 3.91 27.59 4.00
CA TYR A 48 2.99 26.48 4.27
C TYR A 48 2.76 25.61 3.03
N VAL A 49 2.48 26.22 1.88
CA VAL A 49 2.28 25.48 0.62
C VAL A 49 3.52 24.70 0.23
N LEU A 50 4.71 25.32 0.32
CA LEU A 50 5.97 24.67 -0.02
C LEU A 50 6.27 23.48 0.92
N LEU A 51 6.11 23.66 2.23
CA LEU A 51 6.31 22.59 3.19
C LEU A 51 5.27 21.48 2.99
N PHE A 52 3.99 21.83 2.81
CA PHE A 52 2.93 20.85 2.60
C PHE A 52 3.18 20.02 1.34
N ALA A 53 3.55 20.66 0.23
CA ALA A 53 3.92 19.97 -1.00
C ALA A 53 5.14 19.07 -0.80
N PHE A 54 6.20 19.58 -0.17
CA PHE A 54 7.42 18.82 0.06
C PHE A 54 7.19 17.60 0.96
N PHE A 55 6.40 17.72 2.02
CA PHE A 55 6.17 16.60 2.92
C PHE A 55 5.08 15.63 2.41
N LEU A 56 3.99 16.08 1.82
CA LEU A 56 2.88 15.17 1.49
C LEU A 56 2.86 14.67 0.04
N TYR A 57 3.69 15.28 -0.82
CA TYR A 57 3.83 14.94 -2.24
C TYR A 57 5.28 14.95 -2.74
N GLY A 58 6.25 15.19 -1.85
CA GLY A 58 7.64 15.29 -2.23
C GLY A 58 8.33 13.93 -2.36
N PRO A 59 9.67 13.93 -2.37
CA PRO A 59 10.46 12.79 -2.85
C PRO A 59 10.36 11.55 -1.96
N PHE A 60 9.84 11.65 -0.74
CA PHE A 60 9.78 10.52 0.19
C PHE A 60 8.47 9.73 0.11
N ILE A 61 7.51 10.16 -0.71
CA ILE A 61 6.22 9.47 -0.91
C ILE A 61 6.27 8.62 -2.18
N GLY A 62 5.76 7.40 -2.12
CA GLY A 62 5.63 6.50 -3.27
C GLY A 62 6.97 5.94 -3.75
N GLN A 63 7.97 5.85 -2.87
CA GLN A 63 9.25 5.25 -3.20
C GLN A 63 9.07 3.75 -3.43
N THR A 64 9.39 3.28 -4.64
CA THR A 64 9.27 1.87 -5.01
C THR A 64 10.62 1.17 -4.96
N LYS A 65 10.62 -0.06 -4.45
CA LYS A 65 11.78 -0.95 -4.49
C LYS A 65 11.32 -2.34 -4.89
N THR A 66 11.99 -2.92 -5.87
CA THR A 66 11.72 -4.28 -6.31
C THR A 66 12.60 -5.27 -5.55
N ARG A 67 12.02 -6.38 -5.10
CA ARG A 67 12.73 -7.47 -4.43
C ARG A 67 12.21 -8.81 -4.93
N GLU A 68 13.13 -9.75 -5.09
CA GLU A 68 12.80 -11.14 -5.40
C GLU A 68 12.60 -11.92 -4.10
N TYR A 69 11.56 -12.74 -4.06
CA TYR A 69 11.30 -13.67 -2.97
C TYR A 69 11.16 -15.08 -3.53
N MET A 70 11.75 -16.04 -2.81
CA MET A 70 11.45 -17.44 -3.01
C MET A 70 10.18 -17.79 -2.21
N MET A 71 9.28 -18.49 -2.87
CA MET A 71 7.97 -18.86 -2.33
C MET A 71 7.68 -20.33 -2.60
N SER A 72 7.08 -21.01 -1.64
CA SER A 72 6.37 -22.25 -1.91
C SER A 72 4.95 -21.92 -2.37
N TRP A 73 4.32 -22.85 -3.09
CA TRP A 73 2.95 -22.65 -3.55
C TRP A 73 2.08 -23.89 -3.36
N GLU A 74 0.80 -23.66 -3.17
CA GLU A 74 -0.23 -24.70 -3.13
C GLU A 74 -1.46 -24.26 -3.92
N ILE A 75 -2.17 -25.24 -4.49
CA ILE A 75 -3.45 -25.01 -5.16
C ILE A 75 -4.52 -25.70 -4.33
N LYS A 76 -5.47 -24.91 -3.81
CA LYS A 76 -6.67 -25.41 -3.15
C LYS A 76 -7.83 -25.45 -4.16
N PRO A 77 -8.67 -26.50 -4.10
CA PRO A 77 -9.86 -26.57 -4.94
C PRO A 77 -10.80 -25.39 -4.62
N PRO A 78 -11.66 -24.99 -5.57
CA PRO A 78 -12.69 -23.98 -5.31
C PRO A 78 -13.51 -24.38 -4.08
N HIS A 79 -13.83 -23.41 -3.22
CA HIS A 79 -14.69 -23.63 -2.05
C HIS A 79 -16.13 -23.92 -2.50
N LEU A 80 -16.44 -25.19 -2.76
CA LEU A 80 -17.79 -25.70 -2.99
C LEU A 80 -18.46 -25.96 -1.64
N HIS A 81 -19.07 -24.91 -1.09
CA HIS A 81 -20.10 -24.90 -0.03
C HIS A 81 -19.92 -25.87 1.17
N GLY A 82 -19.69 -25.29 2.36
CA GLY A 82 -19.83 -26.05 3.60
C GLY A 82 -19.41 -25.36 4.89
N GLU A 83 -19.35 -24.04 5.01
CA GLU A 83 -19.38 -23.36 6.31
C GLU A 83 -19.61 -21.85 6.14
N ALA A 84 -20.33 -21.27 7.09
CA ALA A 84 -20.97 -19.97 7.03
C ALA A 84 -20.00 -18.82 6.71
N ASN A 85 -20.26 -18.09 5.62
CA ASN A 85 -20.29 -16.62 5.56
C ASN A 85 -20.76 -16.15 4.17
N GLN A 86 -21.81 -15.33 4.16
CA GLN A 86 -22.39 -14.73 2.96
C GLN A 86 -21.40 -13.73 2.35
N GLY A 87 -20.88 -14.04 1.17
CA GLY A 87 -20.13 -13.07 0.37
C GLY A 87 -19.25 -13.72 -0.68
N THR A 88 -19.81 -13.90 -1.89
CA THR A 88 -19.12 -14.27 -3.13
C THR A 88 -18.74 -15.75 -3.25
N GLN A 89 -19.50 -16.50 -4.05
CA GLN A 89 -19.11 -17.84 -4.49
C GLN A 89 -17.94 -17.73 -5.47
N ILE A 90 -16.73 -18.03 -5.03
CA ILE A 90 -15.57 -18.07 -5.91
C ILE A 90 -15.48 -19.49 -6.48
N LYS A 91 -15.74 -19.62 -7.80
CA LYS A 91 -15.78 -20.91 -8.50
C LYS A 91 -14.43 -21.32 -9.09
N VAL A 92 -13.40 -20.49 -8.92
CA VAL A 92 -12.05 -20.71 -9.42
C VAL A 92 -11.12 -21.20 -8.31
N PRO A 93 -10.05 -21.96 -8.63
CA PRO A 93 -9.12 -22.47 -7.64
C PRO A 93 -8.39 -21.33 -6.93
N GLU A 94 -8.00 -21.61 -5.69
CA GLU A 94 -7.23 -20.72 -4.84
C GLU A 94 -5.75 -21.12 -4.91
N VAL A 95 -4.92 -20.21 -5.39
CA VAL A 95 -3.46 -20.39 -5.50
C VAL A 95 -2.83 -19.58 -4.37
N ILE A 96 -2.13 -20.24 -3.45
CA ILE A 96 -1.52 -19.59 -2.29
C ILE A 96 -0.01 -19.71 -2.43
N PHE A 97 0.68 -18.58 -2.27
CA PHE A 97 2.13 -18.48 -2.21
C PHE A 97 2.55 -18.13 -0.78
N SER A 98 3.40 -18.95 -0.19
CA SER A 98 3.97 -18.72 1.14
C SER A 98 5.44 -18.32 1.02
N PHE A 99 5.86 -17.29 1.74
CA PHE A 99 7.25 -16.82 1.68
C PHE A 99 8.16 -17.81 2.41
N ILE A 100 9.25 -18.25 1.78
CA ILE A 100 10.17 -19.21 2.42
C ILE A 100 10.89 -18.59 3.63
N GLU A 101 11.38 -17.36 3.48
CA GLU A 101 12.07 -16.64 4.55
C GLU A 101 11.12 -16.11 5.63
N PHE A 102 9.82 -16.06 5.34
CA PHE A 102 8.76 -15.50 6.19
C PHE A 102 7.53 -16.41 6.17
N PRO A 103 7.63 -17.65 6.66
CA PRO A 103 6.64 -18.70 6.44
C PRO A 103 5.26 -18.38 7.00
N GLU A 104 5.17 -17.44 7.94
CA GLU A 104 3.90 -16.96 8.48
C GLU A 104 3.11 -16.10 7.49
N HIS A 105 3.77 -15.57 6.45
CA HIS A 105 3.18 -14.67 5.46
C HIS A 105 2.82 -15.39 4.17
N PHE A 106 1.70 -14.99 3.57
CA PHE A 106 1.25 -15.53 2.30
C PHE A 106 0.51 -14.50 1.45
N ILE A 107 0.52 -14.75 0.14
CA ILE A 107 -0.28 -14.04 -0.86
C ILE A 107 -1.06 -15.08 -1.63
N GLY A 108 -2.35 -14.86 -1.85
CA GLY A 108 -3.18 -15.76 -2.61
C GLY A 108 -4.00 -15.10 -3.70
N TYR A 109 -4.33 -15.90 -4.70
CA TYR A 109 -5.04 -15.50 -5.91
C TYR A 109 -6.13 -16.50 -6.22
N HIS A 110 -7.28 -16.00 -6.65
CA HIS A 110 -8.34 -16.81 -7.22
C HIS A 110 -8.20 -16.81 -8.74
N SER A 111 -7.52 -17.81 -9.31
CA SER A 111 -7.16 -17.84 -10.74
C SER A 111 -6.94 -19.24 -11.29
N ILE A 112 -7.70 -19.61 -12.33
CA ILE A 112 -7.48 -20.84 -13.11
C ILE A 112 -6.17 -20.75 -13.89
N GLU A 113 -5.93 -19.63 -14.56
CA GLU A 113 -4.77 -19.47 -15.44
C GLU A 113 -3.45 -19.56 -14.67
N LEU A 114 -3.39 -18.95 -13.49
CA LEU A 114 -2.21 -19.06 -12.63
C LEU A 114 -2.00 -20.49 -12.12
N ALA A 115 -3.09 -21.17 -11.74
CA ALA A 115 -3.04 -22.56 -11.31
C ALA A 115 -2.50 -23.48 -12.42
N ASP A 116 -2.98 -23.32 -13.65
CA ASP A 116 -2.55 -24.11 -14.80
C ASP A 116 -1.10 -23.77 -15.21
N HIS A 117 -0.70 -22.50 -15.13
CA HIS A 117 0.67 -22.07 -15.36
C HIS A 117 1.65 -22.72 -14.37
N LEU A 118 1.30 -22.75 -13.08
CA LEU A 118 2.10 -23.40 -12.05
C LEU A 118 2.19 -24.91 -12.22
N LYS A 119 1.08 -25.58 -12.57
CA LYS A 119 1.13 -27.04 -12.85
C LYS A 119 2.07 -27.38 -14.00
N LYS A 120 2.17 -26.50 -14.99
CA LYS A 120 2.99 -26.73 -16.19
C LYS A 120 4.46 -26.34 -16.00
N ASN A 121 4.72 -25.23 -15.31
CA ASN A 121 6.02 -24.57 -15.29
C ASN A 121 6.59 -24.39 -13.87
N GLY A 122 5.78 -24.59 -12.84
CA GLY A 122 6.16 -24.41 -11.44
C GLY A 122 7.06 -25.56 -10.96
N LYS A 123 8.10 -25.19 -10.21
CA LYS A 123 8.86 -26.10 -9.35
C LYS A 123 8.31 -26.01 -7.93
N ASP A 124 8.72 -26.89 -7.02
CA ASP A 124 8.29 -26.86 -5.61
C ASP A 124 8.45 -25.47 -4.97
N GLU A 125 9.50 -24.75 -5.37
CA GLU A 125 9.74 -23.36 -5.02
C GLU A 125 9.78 -22.49 -6.27
N VAL A 126 9.13 -21.33 -6.17
CA VAL A 126 9.00 -20.37 -7.26
C VAL A 126 9.56 -19.01 -6.85
N LYS A 127 10.14 -18.31 -7.83
CA LYS A 127 10.57 -16.94 -7.66
C LYS A 127 9.42 -15.99 -8.00
N ALA A 128 9.15 -15.07 -7.09
CA ALA A 128 8.22 -13.97 -7.29
C ALA A 128 8.97 -12.63 -7.20
N LEU A 129 8.68 -11.73 -8.16
CA LEU A 129 9.19 -10.38 -8.18
C LEU A 129 8.12 -9.45 -7.59
N ILE A 130 8.44 -8.78 -6.48
CA ILE A 130 7.50 -7.93 -5.77
C ILE A 130 8.03 -6.49 -5.74
N GLU A 131 7.18 -5.54 -6.13
CA GLU A 131 7.39 -4.13 -5.91
C GLU A 131 6.82 -3.73 -4.55
N ILE A 132 7.66 -3.15 -3.71
CA ILE A 132 7.28 -2.62 -2.40
C ILE A 132 7.22 -1.10 -2.52
N THR A 133 6.08 -0.52 -2.18
CA THR A 133 5.91 0.93 -2.13
C THR A 133 6.03 1.41 -0.69
N SER A 134 6.83 2.46 -0.47
CA SER A 134 7.07 3.05 0.83
C SER A 134 6.86 4.57 0.82
N ASP A 135 6.39 5.07 1.96
CA ASP A 135 6.25 6.49 2.26
C ASP A 135 7.11 6.77 3.50
N TYR A 136 8.07 7.70 3.42
CA TYR A 136 8.99 8.01 4.53
C TYR A 136 9.77 6.80 5.07
N GLY A 137 10.14 5.87 4.19
CA GLY A 137 10.82 4.63 4.58
C GLY A 137 9.92 3.63 5.32
N LYS A 138 8.62 3.91 5.46
CA LYS A 138 7.62 2.96 5.98
C LYS A 138 6.86 2.34 4.82
N VAL A 139 6.68 1.03 4.85
CA VAL A 139 5.97 0.30 3.79
C VAL A 139 4.48 0.67 3.80
N ARG A 140 3.98 1.09 2.64
CA ARG A 140 2.57 1.40 2.39
C ARG A 140 1.82 0.21 1.80
N GLY A 141 2.51 -0.58 0.99
CA GLY A 141 1.92 -1.74 0.33
C GLY A 141 2.89 -2.37 -0.66
N TYR A 142 2.41 -3.38 -1.36
CA TYR A 142 3.20 -4.11 -2.34
C TYR A 142 2.34 -4.51 -3.55
N SER A 143 2.99 -4.82 -4.65
CA SER A 143 2.40 -5.37 -5.86
C SER A 143 3.28 -6.51 -6.36
N VAL A 144 2.68 -7.65 -6.71
CA VAL A 144 3.41 -8.75 -7.32
C VAL A 144 3.50 -8.49 -8.82
N LEU A 145 4.72 -8.28 -9.31
CA LEU A 145 4.98 -7.96 -10.70
C LEU A 145 5.16 -9.20 -11.57
N GLU A 146 5.71 -10.27 -11.00
CA GLU A 146 5.99 -11.49 -11.74
C GLU A 146 5.99 -12.71 -10.83
N ILE A 147 5.44 -13.82 -11.31
CA ILE A 147 5.54 -15.15 -10.70
C ILE A 147 5.88 -16.16 -11.80
N VAL A 148 7.02 -16.84 -11.70
CA VAL A 148 7.45 -17.87 -12.68
C VAL A 148 7.36 -17.36 -14.13
N GLY A 149 7.87 -16.15 -14.41
CA GLY A 149 7.81 -15.55 -15.75
C GLY A 149 6.45 -15.00 -16.17
N ALA A 150 5.36 -15.26 -15.44
CA ALA A 150 4.07 -14.66 -15.71
C ALA A 150 4.00 -13.27 -15.07
N LYS A 151 3.70 -12.23 -15.86
CA LYS A 151 3.66 -10.83 -15.43
C LYS A 151 2.27 -10.29 -15.13
N SER A 152 1.25 -11.01 -15.60
CA SER A 152 -0.16 -10.68 -15.41
C SER A 152 -0.95 -11.95 -15.60
N TRP A 153 -2.01 -12.10 -14.81
CA TRP A 153 -2.94 -13.21 -14.91
C TRP A 153 -4.34 -12.73 -14.49
N PRO A 154 -5.40 -13.13 -15.20
CA PRO A 154 -6.77 -12.93 -14.75
C PRO A 154 -6.97 -13.56 -13.39
N ASN A 155 -7.60 -12.82 -12.48
CA ASN A 155 -7.98 -13.32 -11.16
C ASN A 155 -9.32 -12.69 -10.75
N GLU A 156 -10.11 -13.46 -9.99
CA GLU A 156 -11.38 -12.99 -9.42
C GLU A 156 -11.18 -12.28 -8.07
N GLY A 157 -9.99 -12.40 -7.49
CA GLY A 157 -9.63 -11.77 -6.24
C GLY A 157 -8.19 -12.06 -5.84
N ILE A 158 -7.67 -11.17 -5.02
CA ILE A 158 -6.36 -11.25 -4.38
C ILE A 158 -6.59 -11.13 -2.88
N PHE A 159 -5.88 -11.95 -2.12
CA PHE A 159 -5.84 -11.84 -0.68
C PHE A 159 -4.42 -12.04 -0.21
N GLY A 160 -4.15 -11.59 1.00
CA GLY A 160 -2.85 -11.73 1.63
C GLY A 160 -3.02 -11.63 3.12
N GLY A 161 -2.10 -12.24 3.84
CA GLY A 161 -2.22 -12.30 5.28
C GLY A 161 -0.96 -12.79 5.95
N SER A 162 -1.06 -12.82 7.27
CA SER A 162 -0.14 -13.55 8.12
C SER A 162 -0.92 -14.51 9.00
N SER A 163 -0.28 -15.60 9.37
CA SER A 163 -0.76 -16.54 10.37
C SER A 163 -0.06 -16.27 11.71
N GLY A 164 -0.80 -16.38 12.81
CA GLY A 164 -0.25 -16.17 14.15
C GLY A 164 0.15 -14.72 14.44
N SER A 165 1.33 -14.53 15.00
CA SER A 165 1.87 -13.22 15.41
C SER A 165 3.34 -13.09 14.98
N PRO A 166 3.60 -12.87 13.68
CA PRO A 166 4.96 -12.85 13.16
C PRO A 166 5.78 -11.71 13.75
N GLN A 167 7.06 -11.98 14.02
CA GLN A 167 8.00 -10.99 14.54
C GLN A 167 8.71 -10.17 13.46
N ARG A 168 8.69 -10.65 12.21
CA ARG A 168 9.35 -10.02 11.05
C ARG A 168 8.43 -10.05 9.86
N PHE A 169 8.47 -9.00 9.04
CA PHE A 169 7.69 -8.89 7.82
C PHE A 169 8.60 -9.03 6.58
N PRO A 170 8.09 -9.57 5.46
CA PRO A 170 8.87 -9.63 4.22
C PRO A 170 9.38 -8.26 3.76
N TRP A 171 8.66 -7.21 4.14
CA TRP A 171 8.85 -5.84 3.71
C TRP A 171 9.76 -5.00 4.62
N ASP A 172 10.20 -5.56 5.74
CA ASP A 172 11.14 -4.90 6.66
C ASP A 172 12.55 -4.73 6.04
#